data_AF-A0A0K9XUZ9-F1
#
_entry.id   AF-A0A0K9XUZ9-F1
#
_cell.length_a   1.000
_cell.length_b   1.000
_cell.length_c   1.000
_cell.angle_alpha   90.00
_cell.angle_beta   90.00
_cell.angle_gamma   90.00
#
_symmetry.space_group_name_H-M   'P 1'
#
loop_
_entity.id
_entity.type
_entity.pdbx_description
1 polymer ?
#
loop_
_entity_poly.entity_id
_entity_poly.type
_entity_poly.pdbx_seq_one_letter_code
_entity_poly.pdbx_strand_id
1 'polypeptide(L)' 'MALQICPKCKEKAFTWFINEKTNITNWSCFNCDYEAKENEVDECVCENCEKKTKTKLKDKEKEYWWCSNCNTTT' A
#
# COMPACT_ATOMS: atom_id res chain seq x y z
N MET A 1 9.49 -0.22 10.22
CA MET A 1 9.64 0.18 8.80
C MET A 1 10.18 -1.01 8.05
N ALA A 2 9.32 -1.74 7.36
CA ALA A 2 9.75 -2.82 6.47
C ALA A 2 9.73 -2.27 5.03
N LEU A 3 10.61 -2.75 4.15
CA LEU A 3 10.45 -2.48 2.73
C LEU A 3 9.48 -3.50 2.15
N GLN A 4 8.40 -3.01 1.54
CA GLN A 4 7.47 -3.83 0.78
C GLN A 4 7.89 -3.89 -0.68
N ILE A 5 7.32 -4.88 -1.37
CA ILE A 5 7.49 -5.01 -2.81
C ILE A 5 6.55 -4.00 -3.47
N CYS A 6 7.07 -3.22 -4.42
CA CYS A 6 6.26 -2.26 -5.14
C CYS A 6 5.31 -2.97 -6.10
N PRO A 7 3.99 -2.65 -6.10
CA PRO A 7 3.06 -3.26 -7.04
C PRO A 7 3.35 -2.86 -8.50
N LYS A 8 4.03 -1.74 -8.74
CA LYS A 8 4.33 -1.20 -10.08
C LYS A 8 5.60 -1.79 -10.70
N CYS A 9 6.72 -1.78 -9.97
CA CYS A 9 8.01 -2.27 -10.49
C CYS A 9 8.44 -3.64 -9.96
N LYS A 10 7.69 -4.23 -9.01
CA LYS A 10 7.98 -5.52 -8.36
C LYS A 10 9.33 -5.59 -7.62
N GLU A 11 9.97 -4.45 -7.38
CA GLU A 11 11.18 -4.36 -6.56
C GLU A 11 10.85 -4.07 -5.10
N LYS A 12 11.69 -4.56 -4.19
CA LYS A 12 11.55 -4.36 -2.74
C LYS A 12 12.01 -2.96 -2.34
N ALA A 13 11.31 -1.96 -2.85
CA ALA A 13 11.64 -0.56 -2.74
C ALA A 13 10.45 0.31 -2.33
N PHE A 14 9.39 -0.29 -1.77
CA PHE A 14 8.17 0.41 -1.40
C PHE A 14 8.15 0.66 0.11
N THR A 15 8.14 1.94 0.49
CA THR A 15 8.13 2.40 1.88
C THR A 15 6.88 3.20 2.16
N TRP A 16 6.49 3.30 3.44
CA TRP A 16 5.35 4.11 3.87
C TRP A 16 5.72 5.04 5.01
N PHE A 17 5.00 6.15 5.10
CA PHE A 17 5.11 7.13 6.18
C PHE A 17 3.72 7.64 6.57
N ILE A 18 3.45 7.65 7.87
CA ILE A 18 2.15 8.05 8.41
C ILE A 18 2.14 9.57 8.58
N ASN A 19 1.11 10.22 8.07
CA ASN A 19 0.91 11.64 8.29
C ASN A 19 0.03 11.82 9.54
N GLU A 20 0.64 12.18 10.67
CA GLU A 20 -0.02 12.33 11.98
C GLU A 20 -1.20 13.33 11.95
N LYS A 21 -1.20 14.30 11.02
CA LYS A 21 -2.29 15.28 10.93
C LYS A 21 -3.56 14.72 10.29
N THR A 22 -3.42 13.75 9.39
CA THR A 22 -4.53 13.21 8.61
C THR A 22 -4.82 11.74 8.89
N ASN A 23 -3.96 11.05 9.65
CA ASN A 23 -3.97 9.58 9.80
C ASN A 23 -4.03 8.86 8.44
N ILE A 24 -3.31 9.43 7.47
CA ILE A 24 -3.18 8.87 6.12
C ILE A 24 -1.74 8.39 5.99
N THR A 25 -1.60 7.13 5.66
CA THR A 25 -0.31 6.53 5.36
C THR A 25 0.04 6.82 3.91
N ASN A 26 1.15 7.49 3.65
CA ASN A 26 1.62 7.74 2.29
C ASN A 26 2.68 6.71 1.95
N TRP A 27 2.45 6.01 0.86
CA TRP A 27 3.36 5.05 0.28
C TRP A 27 4.17 5.69 -0.83
N SER A 28 5.46 5.40 -0.89
CA SER A 28 6.36 5.87 -1.93
C SER A 28 7.37 4.79 -2.29
N CYS A 29 7.66 4.66 -3.58
CA CYS A 29 8.68 3.78 -4.11
C CYS A 29 9.88 4.58 -4.60
N PHE A 30 11.04 4.38 -3.97
CA PHE A 30 12.26 5.08 -4.36
C PHE A 30 12.92 4.54 -5.64
N ASN A 31 12.39 3.45 -6.22
CA ASN A 31 12.93 2.87 -7.45
C ASN A 31 12.20 3.35 -8.71
N CYS A 32 10.86 3.43 -8.67
CA CYS A 32 10.04 3.83 -9.82
C CYS A 32 9.22 5.11 -9.59
N ASP A 33 9.53 5.84 -8.51
CA ASP A 33 8.89 7.10 -8.10
C ASP A 33 7.37 6.98 -7.96
N TYR A 34 6.90 5.78 -7.59
CA TYR A 34 5.48 5.49 -7.45
C TYR A 34 4.98 5.93 -6.08
N GLU A 35 3.87 6.66 -6.05
CA GLU A 35 3.28 7.20 -4.82
C GLU A 35 1.83 6.78 -4.70
N ALA A 36 1.43 6.33 -3.52
CA ALA A 36 0.06 5.95 -3.20
C ALA A 36 -0.32 6.43 -1.79
N LYS A 37 -1.61 6.58 -1.51
CA LYS A 37 -2.13 6.95 -0.18
C LYS A 37 -3.00 5.85 0.36
N GLU A 38 -2.66 5.35 1.53
CA GLU A 38 -3.42 4.40 2.32
C GLU A 38 -4.28 5.14 3.35
N ASN A 39 -5.52 4.68 3.46
CA ASN A 39 -6.42 5.11 4.52
C ASN A 39 -6.61 3.94 5.51
N GLU A 40 -6.05 4.08 6.72
CA GLU A 40 -6.06 3.03 7.75
C GLU A 40 -7.48 2.67 8.24
N VAL A 41 -8.47 3.51 7.94
CA VAL A 41 -9.89 3.24 8.26
C VAL A 41 -10.45 2.06 7.46
N ASP A 42 -9.86 1.75 6.31
CA ASP A 42 -10.32 0.73 5.36
C ASP A 42 -9.40 -0.51 5.36
N GLU A 43 -8.84 -0.91 6.51
CA GLU A 43 -8.14 -2.20 6.61
C GLU A 43 -9.13 -3.37 6.58
N CYS A 44 -8.96 -4.26 5.59
CA CYS A 44 -9.81 -5.42 5.40
C CYS A 44 -9.01 -6.73 5.43
N VAL A 45 -9.73 -7.83 5.68
CA VAL A 45 -9.16 -9.17 5.57
C VAL A 45 -8.91 -9.48 4.10
N CYS A 46 -7.70 -9.87 3.75
CA CYS A 46 -7.37 -10.33 2.42
C CYS A 46 -8.00 -11.71 2.20
N GLU A 47 -8.83 -11.86 1.17
CA GLU A 47 -9.44 -13.15 0.81
C GLU A 47 -8.41 -14.20 0.36
N ASN A 48 -7.23 -13.76 -0.13
CA ASN A 48 -6.17 -14.67 -0.59
C ASN A 48 -5.30 -15.24 0.53
N CYS A 49 -5.07 -14.48 1.61
CA CYS A 49 -4.18 -14.91 2.69
C CYS A 49 -4.84 -14.89 4.07
N GLU A 50 -6.13 -14.56 4.14
CA GLU A 50 -6.97 -14.53 5.35
C GLU A 50 -6.42 -13.63 6.47
N LYS A 51 -5.48 -12.75 6.14
CA LYS A 51 -4.85 -11.79 7.06
C LYS A 51 -5.43 -10.40 6.84
N LYS A 52 -5.54 -9.62 7.92
CA LYS A 52 -5.82 -8.17 7.88
C LYS A 52 -4.62 -7.40 7.35
N THR A 53 -4.32 -7.60 6.08
CA THR A 53 -3.19 -7.00 5.37
C THR A 53 -3.65 -6.44 4.02
N LYS A 54 -4.96 -6.43 3.75
CA LYS A 54 -5.55 -5.81 2.55
C LYS A 54 -5.91 -4.37 2.94
N THR A 55 -5.28 -3.44 2.27
CA THR A 55 -5.41 -2.01 2.50
C THR A 55 -5.88 -1.33 1.24
N LYS A 56 -6.61 -0.22 1.38
CA LYS A 56 -7.08 0.55 0.24
C LYS A 56 -6.05 1.62 -0.09
N LEU A 57 -5.46 1.51 -1.28
CA LEU A 57 -4.51 2.47 -1.81
C LEU A 57 -5.16 3.39 -2.84
N LYS A 58 -4.84 4.67 -2.75
CA LYS A 58 -5.24 5.71 -3.68
C LYS A 58 -4.02 6.30 -4.35
N ASP A 59 -3.87 6.02 -5.64
CA ASP A 59 -2.88 6.69 -6.48
C ASP A 59 -3.43 8.01 -7.03
N LYS A 60 -2.61 8.72 -7.80
CA LYS A 60 -3.05 9.90 -8.57
C LYS A 60 -4.17 9.60 -9.56
N GLU A 61 -4.26 8.37 -10.05
CA GLU A 61 -5.21 7.98 -11.12
C GLU A 61 -6.45 7.26 -10.60
N LYS A 62 -6.31 6.39 -9.58
CA LYS A 62 -7.38 5.50 -9.14
C LYS A 62 -7.19 5.00 -7.70
N GLU A 63 -8.28 4.50 -7.16
CA GLU A 63 -8.32 3.77 -5.90
C GLU A 63 -8.41 2.26 -6.18
N TYR A 64 -7.63 1.47 -5.46
CA TYR A 64 -7.57 0.01 -5.61
C TYR A 64 -7.23 -0.63 -4.27
N TRP A 65 -7.50 -1.93 -4.15
CA TRP A 65 -7.14 -2.68 -2.97
C TRP A 65 -5.79 -3.33 -3.18
N TRP A 66 -4.89 -3.21 -2.23
CA TRP A 66 -3.59 -3.87 -2.28
C TRP A 66 -3.40 -4.69 -1.02
N CYS A 67 -2.88 -5.91 -1.18
CA CYS A 67 -2.48 -6.70 -0.03
C CYS A 67 -0.97 -6.68 0.12
N SER A 68 -0.48 -6.16 1.25
CA SER A 68 0.96 -6.11 1.55
C SER A 68 1.59 -7.50 1.72
N ASN A 69 0.79 -8.49 2.13
CA ASN A 69 1.27 -9.87 2.30
C ASN A 69 1.29 -10.66 0.98
N CYS A 70 0.26 -10.56 0.15
CA CYS A 70 0.23 -11.21 -1.16
C CYS A 70 1.00 -10.43 -2.23
N ASN A 71 1.23 -9.13 -1.99
CA ASN A 71 1.70 -8.17 -2.96
C ASN A 71 0.88 -8.16 -4.26
N THR A 72 -0.45 -8.30 -4.12
CA THR A 72 -1.40 -8.31 -5.23
C THR A 72 -2.38 -7.16 -5.09
N THR A 73 -2.71 -6.55 -6.22
CA THR A 73 -3.76 -5.54 -6.32
C THR A 73 -5.07 -6.18 -6.80
N THR A 74 -6.21 -5.73 -6.28
CA THR A 74 -7.57 -6.15 -6.69
C THR A 74 -8.42 -4.93 -7.00
#